data_AF-A0A6J0CS83-F1
#
_entry.id   AF-A0A6J0CS83-F1
#
_cell.length_a   1.000
_cell.length_b   1.000
_cell.length_c   1.000
_cell.angle_alpha   90.00
_cell.angle_beta   90.00
_cell.angle_gamma   90.00
#
_symmetry.space_group_name_H-M   'P 1'
#
loop_
_entity.id
_entity.type
_entity.pdbx_description
1 polymer ?
#
loop_
_entity_poly.entity_id
_entity_poly.type
_entity_poly.pdbx_seq_one_letter_code
_entity_poly.pdbx_strand_id
1 'polypeptide(L)'
;MYDEDGYQSYCTVCCEGRELLLCSNTSCCRCFCVECLEVLVGTGTAEDAKLKEPWSCYMCLPQRCHGVLRRRKDWNMRLQDFFTTDPDLEEFEPPKLYPAIPAARRRPIRVLSLFDGIATGYLVLKELGIKVEKYVASEVCSESIAVGTVKHEGHIKYVDDVRNITKGDVDEWGPFDLVIGGSPCNDLSCVNPVRKGLFEGTGRLFFEFYRLLNHSRPEECDNRPFFWMFENVVAMEVGDKRDISRFLECNPVMIDAIKVSAAHRARYFWGNLPGMNRPVIASKNDKLELQDCLEFSRTAKLKKVQTITTKSNSIRQGKNQLSPVVMNGKDDVLWCTELERNGDTVEMRNLRHEDLRLSCPLH
;
A
#
# COMPACT_ATOMS: atom_id res chain seq x y z
N MET A 1 3.63 -3.41 11.70
CA MET A 1 3.26 -1.98 11.94
C MET A 1 4.51 -1.19 12.28
N TYR A 2 4.59 0.07 11.86
CA TYR A 2 5.77 0.91 12.02
C TYR A 2 5.39 2.35 12.37
N ASP A 3 6.26 3.01 13.13
CA ASP A 3 6.08 4.38 13.62
C ASP A 3 6.70 5.41 12.65
N GLU A 4 6.52 6.71 12.93
CA GLU A 4 7.00 7.82 12.09
C GLU A 4 8.52 7.84 11.92
N ASP A 5 9.25 7.27 12.87
CA ASP A 5 10.71 7.12 12.82
C ASP A 5 11.17 6.00 11.86
N GLY A 6 10.23 5.29 11.24
CA GLY A 6 10.48 4.21 10.28
C GLY A 6 10.78 2.85 10.91
N TYR A 7 10.77 2.73 12.25
CA TYR A 7 10.95 1.48 13.02
C TYR A 7 9.63 0.80 13.36
N GLN A 8 9.68 -0.50 13.67
CA GLN A 8 8.49 -1.26 14.04
C GLN A 8 7.86 -0.66 15.30
N SER A 9 6.55 -0.45 15.28
CA SER A 9 5.79 0.06 16.44
C SER A 9 5.74 -0.93 17.61
N TYR A 10 6.08 -2.18 17.34
CA TYR A 10 5.97 -3.28 18.30
C TYR A 10 7.18 -4.21 18.21
N CYS A 11 7.49 -4.84 19.32
CA CYS A 11 8.58 -5.80 19.44
C CYS A 11 8.48 -6.91 18.38
N THR A 12 9.58 -7.20 17.69
CA THR A 12 9.70 -8.29 16.69
C THR A 12 9.32 -9.67 17.25
N VAL A 13 9.39 -9.86 18.57
CA VAL A 13 9.15 -11.15 19.21
C VAL A 13 7.71 -11.31 19.69
N CYS A 14 7.23 -10.37 20.51
CA CYS A 14 5.93 -10.49 21.20
C CYS A 14 4.84 -9.59 20.64
N CYS A 15 5.15 -8.70 19.69
CA CYS A 15 4.22 -7.72 19.15
C CYS A 15 3.61 -6.74 20.20
N GLU A 16 4.30 -6.53 21.33
CA GLU A 16 3.95 -5.52 22.34
C GLU A 16 4.82 -4.25 22.23
N GLY A 17 4.32 -3.12 22.72
CA GLY A 17 4.87 -1.79 22.44
C GLY A 17 5.16 -0.89 23.66
N ARG A 18 5.66 -1.44 24.78
CA ARG A 18 5.98 -0.65 25.99
C ARG A 18 7.27 0.17 25.86
N GLU A 19 8.42 -0.51 25.94
CA GLU A 19 9.76 0.10 25.81
C GLU A 19 10.57 -0.74 24.82
N LEU A 20 11.09 -0.10 23.77
CA LEU A 20 11.66 -0.77 22.61
C LEU A 20 13.09 -0.29 22.33
N LEU A 21 14.00 -1.23 22.08
CA LEU A 21 15.35 -0.96 21.57
C LEU A 21 15.36 -1.06 20.05
N LEU A 22 15.85 -0.01 19.39
CA LEU A 22 15.88 0.12 17.93
C LEU A 22 17.21 -0.39 17.36
N CYS A 23 17.16 -1.15 16.26
CA CYS A 23 18.36 -1.66 15.61
C CYS A 23 19.10 -0.57 14.80
N SER A 24 20.34 -0.23 15.15
CA SER A 24 21.13 0.81 14.47
C SER A 24 21.63 0.46 13.06
N ASN A 25 21.28 -0.71 12.53
CA ASN A 25 21.68 -1.12 11.18
C ASN A 25 20.80 -0.38 10.16
N THR A 26 21.43 0.36 9.24
CA THR A 26 20.80 1.33 8.30
C THR A 26 19.70 0.77 7.41
N SER A 27 19.56 -0.55 7.27
CA SER A 27 18.47 -1.17 6.50
C SER A 27 17.61 -2.13 7.35
N CYS A 28 17.72 -2.05 8.67
CA CYS A 28 16.90 -2.79 9.63
C CYS A 28 16.00 -1.84 10.40
N CYS A 29 14.74 -2.20 10.52
CA CYS A 29 13.73 -1.40 11.20
C CYS A 29 13.09 -2.16 12.36
N ARG A 30 13.76 -3.23 12.81
CA ARG A 30 13.26 -4.09 13.86
C ARG A 30 13.60 -3.51 15.21
N CYS A 31 12.69 -3.70 16.14
CA CYS A 31 12.88 -3.34 17.53
C CYS A 31 12.56 -4.54 18.44
N PHE A 32 13.14 -4.53 19.63
CA PHE A 32 12.95 -5.57 20.64
C PHE A 32 12.60 -4.91 21.96
N CYS A 33 11.58 -5.41 22.66
CA CYS A 33 11.26 -4.87 23.96
C CYS A 33 12.23 -5.35 25.04
N VAL A 34 12.43 -4.52 26.06
CA VAL A 34 13.28 -4.83 27.23
C VAL A 34 12.92 -6.19 27.82
N GLU A 35 11.63 -6.44 28.07
CA GLU A 35 11.14 -7.70 28.65
C GLU A 35 11.57 -8.93 27.83
N CYS A 36 11.48 -8.88 26.50
CA CYS A 36 11.91 -10.01 25.65
C CYS A 36 13.42 -10.24 25.72
N LEU A 37 14.23 -9.18 25.84
CA LEU A 37 15.68 -9.32 25.94
C LEU A 37 16.09 -9.93 27.29
N GLU A 38 15.51 -9.43 28.37
CA GLU A 38 15.76 -9.92 29.73
C GLU A 38 15.36 -11.39 29.89
N VAL A 39 14.22 -11.79 29.31
CA VAL A 39 13.71 -13.16 29.41
C VAL A 39 14.40 -14.13 28.45
N LEU A 40 14.61 -13.74 27.19
CA LEU A 40 15.05 -14.69 26.14
C LEU A 40 16.56 -14.71 25.94
N VAL A 41 17.25 -13.60 26.22
CA VAL A 41 18.70 -13.50 26.04
C VAL A 41 19.42 -13.61 27.37
N GLY A 42 18.94 -12.89 28.39
CA GLY A 42 19.42 -12.99 29.76
C GLY A 42 19.31 -11.67 30.52
N THR A 43 19.34 -11.75 31.84
CA THR A 43 19.20 -10.58 32.72
C THR A 43 20.34 -9.57 32.53
N GLY A 44 20.01 -8.28 32.41
CA GLY A 44 20.95 -7.18 32.17
C GLY A 44 21.25 -6.92 30.69
N THR A 45 20.77 -7.77 29.78
CA THR A 45 21.06 -7.64 28.34
C THR A 45 20.49 -6.34 27.75
N ALA A 46 19.34 -5.87 28.24
CA ALA A 46 18.74 -4.65 27.71
C ALA A 46 19.59 -3.42 28.05
N GLU A 47 20.12 -3.32 29.26
CA GLU A 47 21.00 -2.22 29.68
C GLU A 47 22.34 -2.26 28.93
N ASP A 48 22.94 -3.44 28.76
CA ASP A 48 24.13 -3.61 27.94
C ASP A 48 23.90 -3.18 26.48
N ALA A 49 22.71 -3.46 25.94
CA ALA A 49 22.34 -3.06 24.60
C ALA A 49 22.12 -1.54 24.47
N LYS A 50 21.53 -0.89 25.48
CA LYS A 50 21.36 0.58 25.54
C LYS A 50 22.70 1.32 25.57
N LEU A 51 23.71 0.75 26.22
CA LEU A 51 25.06 1.33 26.29
C LEU A 51 25.89 1.14 25.02
N LYS A 52 25.40 0.36 24.05
CA LYS A 52 26.15 -0.04 22.87
C LYS A 52 25.71 0.75 21.64
N GLU A 53 26.55 1.68 21.18
CA GLU A 53 26.34 2.38 19.92
C GLU A 53 27.48 2.08 18.92
N PRO A 54 27.19 1.48 17.74
CA PRO A 54 25.89 1.02 17.25
C PRO A 54 25.47 -0.37 17.78
N TRP A 55 24.19 -0.53 18.10
CA TRP A 55 23.60 -1.83 18.46
C TRP A 55 22.99 -2.52 17.24
N SER A 56 23.30 -3.80 17.05
CA SER A 56 22.73 -4.63 15.99
C SER A 56 21.81 -5.69 16.59
N CYS A 57 20.56 -5.74 16.13
CA CYS A 57 19.59 -6.71 16.63
C CYS A 57 19.92 -8.17 16.22
N TYR A 58 19.26 -9.11 16.88
CA TYR A 58 19.46 -10.56 16.68
C TYR A 58 19.04 -11.09 15.31
N MET A 59 18.32 -10.28 14.52
CA MET A 59 18.00 -10.60 13.12
C MET A 59 19.10 -10.15 12.15
N CYS A 60 19.92 -9.18 12.54
CA CYS A 60 21.04 -8.67 11.75
C CYS A 60 22.37 -9.34 12.09
N LEU A 61 22.53 -9.79 13.34
CA LEU A 61 23.74 -10.48 13.78
C LEU A 61 23.91 -11.83 13.06
N PRO A 62 25.17 -12.32 12.93
CA PRO A 62 25.44 -13.68 12.47
C PRO A 62 24.63 -14.70 13.25
N GLN A 63 24.19 -15.76 12.56
CA GLN A 63 23.30 -16.73 13.17
C GLN A 63 24.01 -17.50 14.30
N ARG A 64 23.57 -17.25 15.53
CA ARG A 64 24.00 -17.96 16.74
C ARG A 64 22.87 -17.97 17.77
N CYS A 65 23.06 -18.73 18.84
CA CYS A 65 22.17 -18.67 20.00
C CYS A 65 22.56 -17.48 20.89
N HIS A 66 21.55 -16.78 21.38
CA HIS A 66 21.68 -15.65 22.29
C HIS A 66 20.81 -15.94 23.51
N GLY A 67 21.40 -16.49 24.57
CA GLY A 67 20.62 -17.14 25.62
C GLY A 67 19.78 -18.29 25.05
N VAL A 68 18.47 -18.24 25.27
CA VAL A 68 17.50 -19.17 24.67
C VAL A 68 16.94 -18.67 23.33
N LEU A 69 17.18 -17.42 22.96
CA LEU A 69 16.76 -16.85 21.68
C LEU A 69 17.62 -17.41 20.54
N ARG A 70 16.98 -18.10 19.60
CA ARG A 70 17.63 -18.62 18.39
C ARG A 70 16.86 -18.26 17.13
N ARG A 71 17.50 -17.50 16.24
CA ARG A 71 16.95 -17.19 14.91
C ARG A 71 16.84 -18.49 14.09
N ARG A 72 15.62 -18.79 13.63
CA ARG A 72 15.36 -19.92 12.72
C ARG A 72 16.00 -19.68 11.35
N LYS A 73 16.45 -20.74 10.67
CA LYS A 73 17.08 -20.64 9.34
C LYS A 73 16.04 -20.34 8.26
N ASP A 74 14.88 -20.96 8.39
CA ASP A 74 13.69 -20.93 7.53
C ASP A 74 12.65 -19.88 7.95
N TRP A 75 13.03 -18.92 8.81
CA TRP A 75 12.07 -17.95 9.39
C TRP A 75 11.32 -17.16 8.33
N ASN A 76 11.97 -16.86 7.21
CA ASN A 76 11.40 -16.14 6.07
C ASN A 76 10.28 -16.95 5.40
N MET A 77 10.50 -18.23 5.12
CA MET A 77 9.50 -19.11 4.50
C MET A 77 8.33 -19.36 5.44
N ARG A 78 8.59 -19.58 6.73
CA ARG A 78 7.50 -19.78 7.71
C ARG A 78 6.68 -18.54 7.96
N LEU A 79 7.31 -17.37 7.94
CA LEU A 79 6.59 -16.11 8.05
C LEU A 79 5.64 -15.96 6.86
N GLN A 80 6.05 -16.38 5.66
CA GLN A 80 5.20 -16.34 4.48
C GLN A 80 4.03 -17.32 4.61
N ASP A 81 4.30 -18.58 4.97
CA ASP A 81 3.29 -19.62 5.18
C ASP A 81 2.21 -19.16 6.18
N PHE A 82 2.63 -18.55 7.28
CA PHE A 82 1.75 -17.99 8.30
C PHE A 82 0.72 -16.96 7.77
N PHE A 83 1.01 -16.30 6.64
CA PHE A 83 0.09 -15.33 6.02
C PHE A 83 -0.64 -15.85 4.79
N THR A 84 -0.30 -17.03 4.27
CA THR A 84 -0.88 -17.59 3.04
C THR A 84 -1.89 -18.71 3.27
N THR A 85 -2.01 -19.26 4.49
CA THR A 85 -2.97 -20.32 4.79
C THR A 85 -4.39 -19.75 5.00
N ASP A 86 -5.12 -19.49 3.92
CA ASP A 86 -6.57 -19.25 3.94
C ASP A 86 -7.29 -20.41 3.23
N PRO A 87 -8.13 -21.19 3.93
CA PRO A 87 -8.84 -22.34 3.36
C PRO A 87 -9.80 -21.98 2.21
N ASP A 88 -10.24 -20.72 2.09
CA ASP A 88 -11.20 -20.29 1.06
C ASP A 88 -10.52 -19.92 -0.29
N LEU A 89 -9.19 -20.07 -0.42
CA LEU A 89 -8.40 -19.73 -1.61
C LEU A 89 -8.16 -20.90 -2.58
N GLU A 90 -8.85 -22.03 -2.46
CA GLU A 90 -8.61 -23.27 -3.24
C GLU A 90 -8.78 -23.15 -4.78
N GLU A 91 -9.27 -22.03 -5.32
CA GLU A 91 -9.50 -21.85 -6.77
C GLU A 91 -8.24 -21.50 -7.58
N PHE A 92 -7.19 -20.95 -6.97
CA PHE A 92 -5.98 -20.48 -7.68
C PHE A 92 -4.69 -20.96 -7.02
N GLU A 93 -3.61 -21.10 -7.79
CA GLU A 93 -2.30 -21.41 -7.21
C GLU A 93 -1.83 -20.29 -6.26
N PRO A 94 -1.19 -20.65 -5.14
CA PRO A 94 -0.66 -19.64 -4.22
C PRO A 94 0.39 -18.78 -4.94
N PRO A 95 0.38 -17.44 -4.73
CA PRO A 95 1.26 -16.52 -5.43
C PRO A 95 2.74 -16.84 -5.17
N LYS A 96 3.59 -16.67 -6.20
CA LYS A 96 5.05 -16.85 -6.08
C LYS A 96 5.60 -15.99 -4.94
N LEU A 97 6.14 -16.65 -3.92
CA LEU A 97 6.71 -16.00 -2.76
C LEU A 97 8.19 -15.68 -2.99
N TYR A 98 8.57 -14.42 -2.75
CA TYR A 98 9.96 -13.98 -2.86
C TYR A 98 10.64 -13.93 -1.48
N PRO A 99 11.84 -14.51 -1.32
CA PRO A 99 12.53 -14.49 -0.05
C PRO A 99 12.93 -13.06 0.34
N ALA A 100 12.89 -12.78 1.64
CA ALA A 100 13.41 -11.54 2.21
C ALA A 100 14.86 -11.27 1.77
N ILE A 101 15.10 -10.17 1.05
CA ILE A 101 16.44 -9.67 0.74
C ILE A 101 17.07 -9.11 2.03
N PRO A 102 18.27 -9.59 2.41
CA PRO A 102 19.02 -9.03 3.53
C PRO A 102 19.21 -7.53 3.37
N ALA A 103 19.09 -6.79 4.47
CA ALA A 103 19.30 -5.35 4.58
C ALA A 103 20.44 -4.81 3.70
N ALA A 104 21.64 -5.40 3.80
CA ALA A 104 22.83 -4.98 3.07
C ALA A 104 22.78 -5.17 1.53
N ARG A 105 21.80 -5.92 1.01
CA ARG A 105 21.68 -6.25 -0.42
C ARG A 105 20.50 -5.56 -1.11
N ARG A 106 19.72 -4.77 -0.36
CA ARG A 106 18.53 -4.13 -0.90
C ARG A 106 18.90 -2.99 -1.84
N ARG A 107 18.15 -2.85 -2.94
CA ARG A 107 18.33 -1.75 -3.94
C ARG A 107 17.06 -0.91 -4.09
N PRO A 108 17.15 0.39 -4.42
CA PRO A 108 15.97 1.22 -4.64
C PRO A 108 15.00 0.59 -5.65
N ILE A 109 13.68 0.76 -5.47
CA ILE A 109 12.67 0.18 -6.37
C ILE A 109 12.55 0.95 -7.67
N ARG A 110 12.22 0.24 -8.75
CA ARG A 110 11.72 0.81 -9.99
C ARG A 110 10.24 0.48 -10.13
N VAL A 111 9.42 1.50 -10.36
CA VAL A 111 7.96 1.39 -10.32
C VAL A 111 7.37 1.78 -11.68
N LEU A 112 6.43 0.96 -12.15
CA LEU A 112 5.52 1.30 -13.25
C LEU A 112 4.13 1.53 -12.66
N SER A 113 3.61 2.74 -12.77
CA SER A 113 2.27 3.12 -12.33
C SER A 113 1.37 3.38 -13.53
N LEU A 114 0.30 2.60 -13.67
CA LEU A 114 -0.66 2.70 -14.76
C LEU A 114 -1.94 3.33 -14.21
N PHE A 115 -2.49 4.32 -14.91
CA PHE A 115 -3.61 5.12 -14.42
C PHE A 115 -3.24 5.83 -13.11
N ASP A 116 -2.09 6.51 -13.12
CA ASP A 116 -1.43 7.03 -11.90
C ASP A 116 -2.26 8.08 -11.15
N GLY A 117 -3.15 8.78 -11.85
CA GLY A 117 -3.94 9.86 -11.28
C GLY A 117 -3.05 10.92 -10.66
N ILE A 118 -3.27 11.21 -9.39
CA ILE A 118 -2.54 12.24 -8.63
C ILE A 118 -1.23 11.73 -7.98
N ALA A 119 -0.66 10.65 -8.52
CA ALA A 119 0.60 10.06 -8.05
C ALA A 119 0.59 9.54 -6.60
N THR A 120 -0.55 9.00 -6.15
CA THR A 120 -0.69 8.46 -4.79
C THR A 120 0.34 7.38 -4.48
N GLY A 121 0.70 6.54 -5.46
CA GLY A 121 1.70 5.48 -5.26
C GLY A 121 3.07 6.04 -4.90
N TYR A 122 3.54 7.05 -5.62
CA TYR A 122 4.82 7.70 -5.32
C TYR A 122 4.81 8.37 -3.94
N LEU A 123 3.73 9.08 -3.61
CA LEU A 123 3.55 9.70 -2.30
C LEU A 123 3.68 8.67 -1.17
N VAL A 124 2.97 7.55 -1.27
CA VAL A 124 3.00 6.51 -0.23
C VAL A 124 4.38 5.87 -0.14
N LEU A 125 5.06 5.60 -1.25
CA LEU A 125 6.43 5.07 -1.22
C LEU A 125 7.40 6.03 -0.52
N LYS A 126 7.24 7.34 -0.73
CA LYS A 126 7.99 8.39 -0.04
C LYS A 126 7.66 8.45 1.46
N GLU A 127 6.39 8.41 1.84
CA GLU A 127 5.94 8.36 3.25
C GLU A 127 6.47 7.10 3.98
N LEU A 128 6.56 5.97 3.29
CA LEU A 128 7.11 4.73 3.82
C LEU A 128 8.65 4.73 3.90
N GLY A 129 9.31 5.79 3.43
CA GLY A 129 10.77 5.91 3.39
C GLY A 129 11.46 4.93 2.42
N ILE A 130 10.73 4.38 1.44
CA ILE A 130 11.27 3.46 0.45
C ILE A 130 12.00 4.26 -0.63
N LYS A 131 13.26 3.92 -0.87
CA LYS A 131 14.06 4.54 -1.93
C LYS A 131 13.50 4.15 -3.30
N VAL A 132 13.09 5.14 -4.09
CA VAL A 132 12.61 4.96 -5.47
C VAL A 132 13.72 5.38 -6.43
N GLU A 133 14.19 4.45 -7.26
CA GLU A 133 15.17 4.74 -8.33
C GLU A 133 14.51 5.44 -9.52
N LYS A 134 13.36 4.91 -9.92
CA LYS A 134 12.63 5.33 -11.11
C LYS A 134 11.14 5.10 -10.89
N TYR A 135 10.33 6.11 -11.18
CA TYR A 135 8.88 6.01 -11.18
C TYR A 135 8.36 6.43 -12.55
N VAL A 136 7.86 5.47 -13.32
CA VAL A 136 7.29 5.69 -14.66
C VAL A 136 5.78 5.62 -14.54
N ALA A 137 5.08 6.67 -14.98
CA ALA A 137 3.64 6.81 -14.80
C ALA A 137 2.93 7.02 -16.15
N SER A 138 1.89 6.23 -16.43
CA SER A 138 0.98 6.50 -17.54
C SER A 138 -0.29 7.17 -16.99
N GLU A 139 -0.51 8.41 -17.42
CA GLU A 139 -1.69 9.21 -17.09
C GLU A 139 -2.01 10.12 -18.28
N VAL A 140 -3.30 10.32 -18.57
CA VAL A 140 -3.79 11.12 -19.70
C VAL A 140 -4.41 12.44 -19.26
N CYS A 141 -4.85 12.53 -18.01
CA CYS A 141 -5.43 13.74 -17.44
C CYS A 141 -4.33 14.78 -17.16
N SER A 142 -4.33 15.88 -17.91
CA SER A 142 -3.34 16.95 -17.76
C SER A 142 -3.33 17.59 -16.37
N GLU A 143 -4.50 17.66 -15.71
CA GLU A 143 -4.63 18.19 -14.34
C GLU A 143 -3.94 17.28 -13.33
N SER A 144 -4.13 15.97 -13.47
CA SER A 144 -3.50 14.94 -12.63
C SER A 144 -1.99 14.91 -12.80
N ILE A 145 -1.51 14.99 -14.05
CA ILE A 145 -0.07 15.12 -14.37
C ILE A 145 0.52 16.39 -13.73
N ALA A 146 -0.18 17.52 -13.81
CA ALA A 146 0.30 18.77 -13.21
C ALA A 146 0.42 18.66 -11.69
N VAL A 147 -0.58 18.06 -11.02
CA VAL A 147 -0.54 17.81 -9.56
C VAL A 147 0.66 16.95 -9.19
N GLY A 148 0.84 15.80 -9.85
CA GLY A 148 1.95 14.90 -9.55
C GLY A 148 3.32 15.52 -9.83
N THR A 149 3.45 16.27 -10.93
CA THR A 149 4.69 16.98 -11.29
C THR A 149 5.08 18.02 -10.23
N VAL A 150 4.13 18.82 -9.75
CA VAL A 150 4.37 19.85 -8.73
C VAL A 150 4.66 19.23 -7.37
N LYS A 151 3.83 18.26 -6.95
CA LYS A 151 3.93 17.64 -5.61
C LYS A 151 5.19 16.79 -5.44
N HIS A 152 5.72 16.26 -6.54
CA HIS A 152 6.86 15.35 -6.54
C HIS A 152 8.06 15.91 -7.32
N GLU A 153 8.14 17.23 -7.47
CA GLU A 153 9.33 17.95 -7.95
C GLU A 153 9.89 17.41 -9.28
N GLY A 154 9.02 16.91 -10.17
CA GLY A 154 9.41 16.34 -11.46
C GLY A 154 10.11 14.98 -11.39
N HIS A 155 10.09 14.27 -10.26
CA HIS A 155 10.70 12.93 -10.11
C HIS A 155 9.93 11.81 -10.85
N ILE A 156 8.73 12.09 -11.36
CA ILE A 156 7.88 11.14 -12.08
C ILE A 156 8.12 11.27 -13.58
N LYS A 157 8.50 10.18 -14.24
CA LYS A 157 8.57 10.10 -15.70
C LYS A 157 7.18 9.77 -16.24
N TYR A 158 6.44 10.79 -16.67
CA TYR A 158 5.18 10.59 -17.38
C TYR A 158 5.41 10.06 -18.80
N VAL A 159 4.65 9.03 -19.17
CA VAL A 159 4.66 8.39 -20.49
C VAL A 159 3.27 8.48 -21.12
N ASP A 160 3.18 8.02 -22.38
CA ASP A 160 1.94 8.09 -23.17
C ASP A 160 0.81 7.22 -22.57
N ASP A 161 -0.37 7.35 -23.15
CA ASP A 161 -1.55 6.53 -22.87
C ASP A 161 -1.18 5.05 -22.87
N VAL A 162 -1.67 4.31 -21.87
CA VAL A 162 -1.43 2.87 -21.69
C VAL A 162 -1.63 2.04 -22.95
N ARG A 163 -2.54 2.45 -23.85
CA ARG A 163 -2.85 1.76 -25.11
C ARG A 163 -1.71 1.84 -26.12
N ASN A 164 -0.87 2.87 -26.04
CA ASN A 164 0.23 3.11 -26.98
C ASN A 164 1.55 2.52 -26.47
N ILE A 165 1.63 2.13 -25.20
CA ILE A 165 2.86 1.57 -24.61
C ILE A 165 3.11 0.18 -25.18
N THR A 166 4.26 -0.02 -25.81
CA THR A 166 4.68 -1.29 -26.40
C THR A 166 5.56 -2.11 -25.43
N LYS A 167 5.84 -3.37 -25.77
CA LYS A 167 6.81 -4.18 -25.02
C LYS A 167 8.22 -3.56 -25.05
N GLY A 168 8.64 -3.02 -26.19
CA GLY A 168 9.96 -2.38 -26.32
C GLY A 168 10.12 -1.19 -25.39
N ASP A 169 9.06 -0.41 -25.20
CA ASP A 169 9.05 0.70 -24.24
C ASP A 169 9.24 0.20 -22.80
N VAL A 170 8.52 -0.85 -22.40
CA VAL A 170 8.64 -1.46 -21.06
C VAL A 170 10.05 -2.01 -20.83
N ASP A 171 10.64 -2.66 -21.84
CA ASP A 171 11.99 -3.19 -21.78
C ASP A 171 13.05 -2.07 -21.68
N GLU A 172 12.85 -0.95 -22.39
CA GLU A 172 13.74 0.23 -22.34
C GLU A 172 13.69 0.93 -20.97
N TRP A 173 12.48 1.07 -20.41
CA TRP A 173 12.31 1.77 -19.14
C TRP A 173 12.69 0.90 -17.95
N GLY A 174 12.58 -0.42 -18.10
CA GLY A 174 12.76 -1.43 -17.07
C GLY A 174 14.20 -1.90 -16.85
N PRO A 175 14.38 -2.99 -16.07
CA PRO A 175 13.32 -3.80 -15.44
C PRO A 175 12.57 -3.06 -14.31
N PHE A 176 11.32 -3.45 -14.05
CA PHE A 176 10.48 -2.91 -12.96
C PHE A 176 10.36 -3.90 -11.80
N ASP A 177 10.37 -3.41 -10.57
CA ASP A 177 10.24 -4.20 -9.34
C ASP A 177 8.81 -4.18 -8.76
N LEU A 178 8.04 -3.13 -9.12
CA LEU A 178 6.64 -2.95 -8.71
C LEU A 178 5.80 -2.42 -9.88
N VAL A 179 4.66 -3.06 -10.16
CA VAL A 179 3.64 -2.56 -11.11
C VAL A 179 2.33 -2.29 -10.37
N ILE A 180 1.84 -1.05 -10.42
CA ILE A 180 0.59 -0.65 -9.74
C ILE A 180 -0.38 -0.02 -10.73
N GLY A 181 -1.69 -0.14 -10.47
CA GLY A 181 -2.67 0.62 -11.22
C GLY A 181 -4.12 0.38 -10.81
N GLY A 182 -4.97 1.33 -11.17
CA GLY A 182 -6.42 1.24 -10.96
C GLY A 182 -7.15 1.78 -12.19
N SER A 183 -7.69 0.89 -13.02
CA SER A 183 -8.37 1.32 -14.26
C SER A 183 -9.66 2.09 -13.94
N PRO A 184 -10.10 3.04 -14.79
CA PRO A 184 -11.32 3.80 -14.56
C PRO A 184 -12.56 2.91 -14.33
N CYS A 185 -13.19 3.07 -13.16
CA CYS A 185 -14.30 2.23 -12.72
C CYS A 185 -15.68 2.62 -13.28
N ASN A 186 -15.78 3.67 -14.10
CA ASN A 186 -17.07 4.24 -14.52
C ASN A 186 -17.98 3.23 -15.23
N ASP A 187 -17.41 2.41 -16.11
CA ASP A 187 -18.15 1.37 -16.84
C ASP A 187 -18.20 0.02 -16.12
N LEU A 188 -17.50 -0.11 -14.99
CA LEU A 188 -17.50 -1.30 -14.12
C LEU A 188 -18.44 -1.15 -12.92
N SER A 189 -18.72 0.09 -12.51
CA SER A 189 -19.52 0.38 -11.32
C SER A 189 -21.01 0.13 -11.57
N CYS A 190 -21.63 -0.72 -10.74
CA CYS A 190 -23.07 -0.96 -10.70
C CYS A 190 -23.88 0.30 -10.37
N VAL A 191 -23.24 1.34 -9.85
CA VAL A 191 -23.87 2.64 -9.56
C VAL A 191 -24.11 3.45 -10.84
N ASN A 192 -23.41 3.15 -11.93
CA ASN A 192 -23.64 3.77 -13.23
C ASN A 192 -24.75 3.01 -13.99
N PRO A 193 -25.91 3.62 -14.27
CA PRO A 193 -26.99 2.98 -15.02
C PRO A 193 -26.67 2.80 -16.51
N VAL A 194 -25.70 3.55 -17.06
CA VAL A 194 -25.26 3.50 -18.47
C VAL A 194 -23.94 2.74 -18.61
N ARG A 195 -23.61 1.89 -17.62
CA ARG A 195 -22.38 1.10 -17.63
C ARG A 195 -22.33 0.18 -18.85
N LYS A 196 -21.12 -0.02 -19.38
CA LYS A 196 -20.87 -0.93 -20.52
C LYS A 196 -20.19 -2.25 -20.13
N GLY A 197 -19.76 -2.38 -18.87
CA GLY A 197 -19.08 -3.57 -18.36
C GLY A 197 -17.59 -3.63 -18.72
N LEU A 198 -16.95 -4.76 -18.39
CA LEU A 198 -15.49 -4.95 -18.53
C LEU A 198 -14.98 -4.93 -19.98
N PHE A 199 -15.77 -5.42 -20.94
CA PHE A 199 -15.33 -5.61 -22.33
C PHE A 199 -15.58 -4.38 -23.22
N GLU A 200 -16.26 -3.36 -22.71
CA GLU A 200 -16.62 -2.17 -23.46
C GLU A 200 -16.20 -0.88 -22.73
N GLY A 201 -16.36 0.26 -23.42
CA GLY A 201 -16.08 1.57 -22.83
C GLY A 201 -14.69 1.68 -22.23
N THR A 202 -14.60 2.25 -21.01
CA THR A 202 -13.37 2.36 -20.22
C THR A 202 -13.02 1.08 -19.47
N GLY A 203 -13.96 0.13 -19.34
CA GLY A 203 -13.72 -1.16 -18.67
C GLY A 203 -12.58 -1.94 -19.33
N ARG A 204 -12.46 -1.83 -20.66
CA ARG A 204 -11.40 -2.49 -21.44
C ARG A 204 -9.98 -2.09 -21.04
N LEU A 205 -9.80 -0.95 -20.38
CA LEU A 205 -8.49 -0.48 -19.94
C LEU A 205 -7.87 -1.39 -18.89
N PHE A 206 -8.67 -2.23 -18.22
CA PHE A 206 -8.16 -3.35 -17.43
C PHE A 206 -7.25 -4.28 -18.25
N PHE A 207 -7.60 -4.57 -19.50
CA PHE A 207 -6.78 -5.44 -20.36
C PHE A 207 -5.43 -4.81 -20.72
N GLU A 208 -5.34 -3.48 -20.75
CA GLU A 208 -4.06 -2.78 -20.91
C GLU A 208 -3.17 -2.94 -19.67
N PHE A 209 -3.76 -2.88 -18.45
CA PHE A 209 -3.04 -3.24 -17.23
C PHE A 209 -2.51 -4.67 -17.31
N TYR A 210 -3.38 -5.64 -17.64
CA TYR A 210 -2.99 -7.04 -17.76
C TYR A 210 -1.87 -7.25 -18.79
N ARG A 211 -1.97 -6.60 -19.97
CA ARG A 211 -0.96 -6.65 -21.03
C ARG A 211 0.40 -6.13 -20.54
N LEU A 212 0.42 -4.95 -19.93
CA LEU A 212 1.65 -4.31 -19.46
C LEU A 212 2.24 -5.00 -18.22
N LEU A 213 1.40 -5.57 -17.35
CA LEU A 213 1.84 -6.44 -16.27
C LEU A 213 2.62 -7.63 -16.83
N ASN A 214 2.10 -8.30 -17.85
CA ASN A 214 2.78 -9.42 -18.50
C ASN A 214 4.06 -9.01 -19.23
N HIS A 215 4.12 -7.81 -19.81
CA HIS A 215 5.37 -7.30 -20.39
C HIS A 215 6.42 -6.99 -19.32
N SER A 216 6.01 -6.61 -18.11
CA SER A 216 6.91 -6.23 -17.01
C SER A 216 7.37 -7.42 -16.16
N ARG A 217 6.69 -8.58 -16.28
CA ARG A 217 7.00 -9.79 -15.51
C ARG A 217 8.42 -10.29 -15.86
N PRO A 218 9.25 -10.61 -14.86
CA PRO A 218 10.53 -11.26 -15.11
C PRO A 218 10.34 -12.63 -15.79
N GLU A 219 11.33 -13.03 -16.59
CA GLU A 219 11.46 -14.38 -17.12
C GLU A 219 11.48 -15.43 -15.99
N GLU A 220 11.06 -16.67 -16.25
CA GLU A 220 10.90 -17.70 -15.20
C GLU A 220 12.19 -17.98 -14.41
N CYS A 221 13.35 -17.84 -15.06
CA CYS A 221 14.66 -18.05 -14.46
C CYS A 221 15.17 -16.85 -13.63
N ASP A 222 14.51 -15.68 -13.72
CA ASP A 222 14.82 -14.50 -12.91
C ASP A 222 14.14 -14.61 -11.54
N ASN A 223 14.96 -14.74 -10.50
CA ASN A 223 14.51 -14.79 -9.10
C ASN A 223 14.42 -13.42 -8.44
N ARG A 224 14.52 -12.34 -9.21
CA ARG A 224 14.31 -10.98 -8.72
C ARG A 224 12.88 -10.82 -8.17
N PRO A 225 12.73 -10.23 -6.97
CA PRO A 225 11.40 -9.93 -6.45
C PRO A 225 10.64 -8.98 -7.38
N PHE A 226 9.43 -9.40 -7.76
CA PHE A 226 8.54 -8.65 -8.62
C PHE A 226 7.15 -8.63 -8.02
N PHE A 227 6.67 -7.43 -7.73
CA PHE A 227 5.37 -7.22 -7.12
C PHE A 227 4.44 -6.47 -8.05
N TRP A 228 3.15 -6.72 -7.89
CA TRP A 228 2.13 -5.98 -8.60
C TRP A 228 0.87 -5.85 -7.76
N MET A 229 0.09 -4.80 -8.05
CA MET A 229 -1.17 -4.53 -7.39
C MET A 229 -2.13 -3.86 -8.36
N PHE A 230 -3.35 -4.38 -8.43
CA PHE A 230 -4.46 -3.81 -9.18
C PHE A 230 -5.61 -3.47 -8.25
N GLU A 231 -6.15 -2.26 -8.38
CA GLU A 231 -7.25 -1.75 -7.55
C GLU A 231 -8.51 -1.52 -8.39
N ASN A 232 -9.67 -1.84 -7.83
CA ASN A 232 -10.95 -1.42 -8.40
C ASN A 232 -12.11 -1.40 -7.37
N VAL A 233 -13.26 -0.87 -7.77
CA VAL A 233 -14.45 -0.70 -6.92
C VAL A 233 -15.09 -2.02 -6.49
N VAL A 234 -15.57 -2.10 -5.24
CA VAL A 234 -16.33 -3.28 -4.77
C VAL A 234 -17.70 -3.41 -5.45
N ALA A 235 -18.30 -2.28 -5.82
CA ALA A 235 -19.60 -2.22 -6.47
C ALA A 235 -19.50 -2.55 -7.98
N MET A 236 -18.97 -3.71 -8.34
CA MET A 236 -18.91 -4.24 -9.71
C MET A 236 -19.77 -5.50 -9.88
N GLU A 237 -20.07 -5.88 -11.12
CA GLU A 237 -20.82 -7.11 -11.37
C GLU A 237 -20.01 -8.35 -10.96
N VAL A 238 -20.71 -9.38 -10.47
CA VAL A 238 -20.07 -10.64 -10.04
C VAL A 238 -19.32 -11.30 -11.21
N GLY A 239 -19.85 -11.18 -12.43
CA GLY A 239 -19.19 -11.64 -13.66
C GLY A 239 -17.87 -10.92 -13.91
N ASP A 240 -17.88 -9.59 -13.90
CA ASP A 240 -16.68 -8.76 -14.09
C ASP A 240 -15.61 -9.06 -13.03
N LYS A 241 -16.01 -9.17 -11.75
CA LYS A 241 -15.10 -9.54 -10.66
C LYS A 241 -14.42 -10.88 -10.93
N ARG A 242 -15.21 -11.89 -11.29
CA ARG A 242 -14.71 -13.24 -11.58
C ARG A 242 -13.77 -13.24 -12.78
N ASP A 243 -14.11 -12.49 -13.82
CA ASP A 243 -13.29 -12.41 -15.02
C ASP A 243 -11.95 -11.71 -14.73
N ILE A 244 -11.96 -10.59 -13.98
CA ILE A 244 -10.73 -9.94 -13.50
C ILE A 244 -9.88 -10.92 -12.68
N SER A 245 -10.47 -11.62 -11.71
CA SER A 245 -9.75 -12.63 -10.92
C SER A 245 -9.14 -13.73 -11.79
N ARG A 246 -9.86 -14.16 -12.83
CA ARG A 246 -9.37 -15.19 -13.76
C ARG A 246 -8.19 -14.71 -14.60
N PHE A 247 -8.23 -13.47 -15.09
CA PHE A 247 -7.11 -12.89 -15.84
C PHE A 247 -5.90 -12.63 -14.95
N LEU A 248 -6.11 -12.20 -13.71
CA LEU A 248 -5.04 -11.91 -12.75
C LEU A 248 -4.56 -13.13 -11.96
N GLU A 249 -5.23 -14.27 -12.11
CA GLU A 249 -4.94 -15.54 -11.45
C GLU A 249 -4.90 -15.44 -9.92
N CYS A 250 -5.70 -14.54 -9.34
CA CYS A 250 -5.86 -14.43 -7.90
C CYS A 250 -7.21 -13.83 -7.52
N ASN A 251 -7.65 -14.09 -6.29
CA ASN A 251 -8.83 -13.45 -5.73
C ASN A 251 -8.50 -12.07 -5.13
N PRO A 252 -9.44 -11.11 -5.14
CA PRO A 252 -9.22 -9.82 -4.54
C PRO A 252 -9.35 -9.88 -3.02
N VAL A 253 -8.55 -9.07 -2.35
CA VAL A 253 -8.78 -8.67 -0.96
C VAL A 253 -9.72 -7.48 -0.96
N MET A 254 -10.79 -7.56 -0.16
CA MET A 254 -11.67 -6.41 0.07
C MET A 254 -11.17 -5.62 1.25
N ILE A 255 -10.86 -4.35 1.01
CA ILE A 255 -10.43 -3.43 2.06
C ILE A 255 -11.34 -2.21 2.08
N ASP A 256 -11.93 -1.95 3.24
CA ASP A 256 -12.71 -0.73 3.49
C ASP A 256 -11.87 0.29 4.27
N ALA A 257 -11.71 1.47 3.66
CA ALA A 257 -11.01 2.61 4.26
C ALA A 257 -11.66 3.08 5.58
N ILE A 258 -12.88 2.63 5.91
CA ILE A 258 -13.53 2.95 7.19
C ILE A 258 -12.65 2.60 8.41
N LYS A 259 -11.77 1.60 8.29
CA LYS A 259 -10.93 1.16 9.42
C LYS A 259 -9.71 2.05 9.66
N VAL A 260 -9.34 2.89 8.69
CA VAL A 260 -8.09 3.66 8.64
C VAL A 260 -8.28 5.11 8.21
N SER A 261 -9.52 5.52 7.96
CA SER A 261 -9.87 6.87 7.52
C SER A 261 -11.28 7.25 7.96
N ALA A 262 -11.60 8.53 7.79
CA ALA A 262 -12.93 9.07 7.97
C ALA A 262 -13.88 8.83 6.78
N ALA A 263 -13.56 7.91 5.87
CA ALA A 263 -14.36 7.62 4.69
C ALA A 263 -14.79 6.15 4.61
N HIS A 264 -16.01 5.89 4.15
CA HIS A 264 -16.42 4.57 3.66
C HIS A 264 -15.97 4.44 2.20
N ARG A 265 -15.01 3.55 1.96
CA ARG A 265 -14.44 3.36 0.62
C ARG A 265 -13.93 1.93 0.53
N ALA A 266 -14.86 1.01 0.29
CA ALA A 266 -14.55 -0.39 0.07
C ALA A 266 -14.05 -0.59 -1.36
N ARG A 267 -12.82 -1.10 -1.49
CA ARG A 267 -12.16 -1.42 -2.76
C ARG A 267 -11.65 -2.85 -2.75
N TYR A 268 -11.60 -3.43 -3.95
CA TYR A 268 -10.97 -4.71 -4.21
C TYR A 268 -9.52 -4.48 -4.65
N PHE A 269 -8.61 -5.27 -4.08
CA PHE A 269 -7.21 -5.28 -4.42
C PHE A 269 -6.77 -6.67 -4.85
N TRP A 270 -6.30 -6.80 -6.07
CA TRP A 270 -5.63 -7.99 -6.58
C TRP A 270 -4.12 -7.75 -6.56
N GLY A 271 -3.33 -8.76 -6.27
CA GLY A 271 -1.89 -8.59 -6.26
C GLY A 271 -1.17 -9.74 -5.57
N ASN A 272 0.15 -9.63 -5.55
CA ASN A 272 1.04 -10.58 -4.90
C ASN A 272 1.91 -9.91 -3.82
N LEU A 273 1.49 -8.75 -3.31
CA LEU A 273 2.16 -8.14 -2.18
C LEU A 273 2.03 -9.09 -0.97
N PRO A 274 3.12 -9.34 -0.23
CA PRO A 274 3.05 -10.11 1.00
C PRO A 274 1.95 -9.57 1.93
N GLY A 275 1.25 -10.43 2.67
CA GLY A 275 0.38 -9.96 3.75
C GLY A 275 -0.83 -9.08 3.37
N MET A 276 -1.25 -9.02 2.09
CA MET A 276 -2.44 -8.24 1.69
C MET A 276 -3.71 -8.62 2.45
N ASN A 277 -3.86 -9.90 2.83
CA ASN A 277 -5.05 -10.41 3.54
C ASN A 277 -5.06 -10.06 5.05
N ARG A 278 -4.04 -9.37 5.56
CA ARG A 278 -3.93 -9.08 6.99
C ARG A 278 -5.01 -8.09 7.44
N PRO A 279 -5.50 -8.19 8.69
CA PRO A 279 -6.47 -7.25 9.21
C PRO A 279 -5.94 -5.83 9.20
N VAL A 280 -6.76 -4.92 8.70
CA VAL A 280 -6.48 -3.49 8.69
C VAL A 280 -6.59 -2.95 10.12
N ILE A 281 -5.52 -2.32 10.61
CA ILE A 281 -5.39 -1.75 11.96
C ILE A 281 -4.99 -0.29 11.80
N ALA A 282 -5.71 0.62 12.44
CA ALA A 282 -5.41 2.05 12.41
C ALA A 282 -4.08 2.35 13.12
N SER A 283 -3.27 3.21 12.51
CA SER A 283 -2.15 3.88 13.19
C SER A 283 -2.68 5.00 14.08
N LYS A 284 -1.88 5.42 15.08
CA LYS A 284 -2.20 6.59 15.93
C LYS A 284 -2.33 7.89 15.13
N ASN A 285 -1.71 7.95 13.95
CA ASN A 285 -1.73 9.12 13.07
C ASN A 285 -2.93 9.14 12.11
N ASP A 286 -3.69 8.04 12.05
CA ASP A 286 -4.84 7.96 11.16
C ASP A 286 -5.98 8.80 11.71
N LYS A 287 -6.49 9.71 10.86
CA LYS A 287 -7.65 10.54 11.16
C LYS A 287 -8.92 9.74 10.89
N LEU A 288 -9.48 9.16 11.96
CA LEU A 288 -10.59 8.20 11.87
C LEU A 288 -11.96 8.87 11.83
N GLU A 289 -12.08 10.09 12.36
CA GLU A 289 -13.30 10.88 12.34
C GLU A 289 -13.15 12.08 11.40
N LEU A 290 -14.25 12.43 10.72
CA LEU A 290 -14.28 13.53 9.74
C LEU A 290 -13.81 14.84 10.36
N GLN A 291 -14.12 15.05 11.64
CA GLN A 291 -13.75 16.24 12.38
C GLN A 291 -12.23 16.46 12.44
N ASP A 292 -11.44 15.39 12.50
CA ASP A 292 -9.97 15.45 12.55
C ASP A 292 -9.37 15.90 11.20
N CYS A 293 -10.15 15.79 10.13
CA CYS A 293 -9.77 16.18 8.77
C CYS A 293 -10.16 17.63 8.44
N LEU A 294 -11.05 18.26 9.20
CA LEU A 294 -11.56 19.61 8.93
C LEU A 294 -10.57 20.71 9.32
N GLU A 295 -10.67 21.86 8.66
CA GLU A 295 -9.96 23.08 9.05
C GLU A 295 -10.60 23.78 10.26
N PHE A 296 -9.88 24.75 10.82
CA PHE A 296 -10.32 25.52 11.99
C PHE A 296 -11.71 26.16 11.79
N SER A 297 -12.52 26.17 12.86
CA SER A 297 -13.90 26.71 12.92
C SER A 297 -14.96 25.98 12.07
N ARG A 298 -14.70 24.72 11.69
CA ARG A 298 -15.65 23.89 10.94
C ARG A 298 -16.06 22.67 11.76
N THR A 299 -17.34 22.32 11.71
CA THR A 299 -17.91 21.22 12.50
C THR A 299 -18.49 20.14 11.58
N ALA A 300 -18.08 18.90 11.80
CA ALA A 300 -18.58 17.75 11.09
C ALA A 300 -20.00 17.39 11.58
N LYS A 301 -20.94 17.21 10.64
CA LYS A 301 -22.29 16.68 10.94
C LYS A 301 -22.32 15.15 11.04
N LEU A 302 -21.30 14.50 10.47
CA LEU A 302 -21.18 13.06 10.37
C LEU A 302 -19.81 12.64 10.89
N LYS A 303 -19.74 11.45 11.49
CA LYS A 303 -18.45 10.88 11.89
C LYS A 303 -17.59 10.47 10.70
N LYS A 304 -18.22 9.99 9.62
CA LYS A 304 -17.56 9.53 8.40
C LYS A 304 -18.37 9.91 7.16
N VAL A 305 -17.71 10.08 6.03
CA VAL A 305 -18.34 10.36 4.72
C VAL A 305 -18.46 9.10 3.86
N GLN A 306 -19.52 8.98 3.06
CA GLN A 306 -19.75 7.81 2.21
C GLN A 306 -19.08 7.87 0.84
N THR A 307 -18.74 9.06 0.34
CA THR A 307 -18.15 9.22 -0.99
C THR A 307 -17.23 10.42 -1.00
N ILE A 308 -16.00 10.21 -1.47
CA ILE A 308 -14.99 11.25 -1.68
C ILE A 308 -14.84 11.42 -3.19
N THR A 309 -15.23 12.58 -3.69
CA THR A 309 -15.05 12.97 -5.09
C THR A 309 -15.04 14.48 -5.17
N THR A 310 -14.32 15.01 -6.15
CA THR A 310 -14.29 16.45 -6.45
C THR A 310 -15.59 16.97 -7.03
N LYS A 311 -16.54 16.08 -7.42
CA LYS A 311 -17.87 16.47 -7.88
C LYS A 311 -18.75 16.81 -6.68
N SER A 312 -19.05 18.10 -6.50
CA SER A 312 -19.87 18.65 -5.42
C SER A 312 -21.25 18.00 -5.26
N ASN A 313 -21.86 17.52 -6.34
CA ASN A 313 -23.14 16.78 -6.31
C ASN A 313 -23.05 15.38 -5.67
N SER A 314 -21.85 14.79 -5.65
CA SER A 314 -21.59 13.46 -5.12
C SER A 314 -20.99 13.49 -3.70
N ILE A 315 -20.63 14.67 -3.19
CA ILE A 315 -20.19 14.90 -1.80
C ILE A 315 -21.39 14.93 -0.84
N ARG A 316 -22.57 15.32 -1.32
CA ARG A 316 -23.80 15.42 -0.54
C ARG A 316 -24.28 14.04 -0.09
N GLN A 317 -24.61 13.92 1.20
CA GLN A 317 -24.84 12.64 1.86
C GLN A 317 -26.32 12.30 1.99
N GLY A 318 -26.67 11.05 1.69
CA GLY A 318 -28.01 10.48 1.87
C GLY A 318 -29.09 11.01 0.90
N LYS A 319 -30.32 10.51 1.04
CA LYS A 319 -31.48 10.88 0.19
C LYS A 319 -31.82 12.38 0.26
N ASN A 320 -31.44 13.04 1.36
CA ASN A 320 -31.73 14.44 1.63
C ASN A 320 -30.62 15.40 1.16
N GLN A 321 -29.57 14.89 0.49
CA GLN A 321 -28.53 15.72 -0.13
C GLN A 321 -27.85 16.68 0.89
N LEU A 322 -27.60 16.19 2.11
CA LEU A 322 -27.08 16.98 3.22
C LEU A 322 -25.58 17.24 3.04
N SER A 323 -25.17 18.49 3.27
CA SER A 323 -23.76 18.86 3.35
C SER A 323 -23.13 18.27 4.62
N PRO A 324 -21.94 17.64 4.55
CA PRO A 324 -21.35 16.96 5.70
C PRO A 324 -20.73 17.89 6.75
N VAL A 325 -20.58 19.19 6.46
CA VAL A 325 -19.91 20.18 7.31
C VAL A 325 -20.80 21.40 7.57
N VAL A 326 -20.63 22.00 8.75
CA VAL A 326 -21.17 23.31 9.12
C VAL A 326 -20.01 24.27 9.35
N MET A 327 -20.12 25.48 8.81
CA MET A 327 -19.24 26.60 9.12
C MET A 327 -20.10 27.81 9.47
N ASN A 328 -19.87 28.40 10.65
CA ASN A 328 -20.61 29.59 11.12
C ASN A 328 -22.15 29.43 11.08
N GLY A 329 -22.65 28.24 11.45
CA GLY A 329 -24.09 27.93 11.47
C GLY A 329 -24.72 27.72 10.09
N LYS A 330 -23.93 27.70 9.01
CA LYS A 330 -24.39 27.40 7.65
C LYS A 330 -23.76 26.11 7.12
N ASP A 331 -24.54 25.42 6.30
CA ASP A 331 -24.10 24.20 5.61
C ASP A 331 -22.99 24.53 4.61
N ASP A 332 -21.91 23.74 4.63
CA ASP A 332 -20.79 23.88 3.71
C ASP A 332 -20.29 22.52 3.19
N VAL A 333 -19.66 22.54 2.03
CA VAL A 333 -19.05 21.35 1.40
C VAL A 333 -17.65 21.10 1.96
N LEU A 334 -17.15 19.88 1.79
CA LEU A 334 -15.74 19.57 2.09
C LEU A 334 -14.83 20.30 1.13
N TRP A 335 -13.79 20.93 1.67
CA TRP A 335 -12.77 21.59 0.84
C TRP A 335 -11.80 20.56 0.26
N CYS A 336 -11.14 20.88 -0.85
CA CYS A 336 -10.17 19.98 -1.48
C CYS A 336 -9.06 19.55 -0.52
N THR A 337 -8.56 20.47 0.32
CA THR A 337 -7.55 20.17 1.35
C THR A 337 -8.06 19.21 2.42
N GLU A 338 -9.35 19.28 2.76
CA GLU A 338 -10.01 18.38 3.70
C GLU A 338 -10.27 17.01 3.05
N LEU A 339 -10.61 16.97 1.76
CA LEU A 339 -10.78 15.73 0.98
C LEU A 339 -9.46 14.96 0.87
N GLU A 340 -8.36 15.66 0.61
CA GLU A 340 -7.01 15.06 0.56
C GLU A 340 -6.62 14.41 1.90
N ARG A 341 -6.93 15.07 3.03
CA ARG A 341 -6.74 14.52 4.39
C ARG A 341 -7.66 13.33 4.69
N ASN A 342 -8.83 13.28 4.05
CA ASN A 342 -9.86 12.29 4.33
C ASN A 342 -9.69 10.95 3.59
N GLY A 343 -9.04 10.89 2.42
CA GLY A 343 -9.17 9.66 1.63
C GLY A 343 -8.18 9.33 0.52
N ASP A 344 -7.34 10.24 0.06
CA ASP A 344 -6.54 9.94 -1.14
C ASP A 344 -5.20 9.26 -0.86
N THR A 345 -4.68 9.35 0.37
CA THR A 345 -3.47 8.62 0.80
C THR A 345 -3.75 7.20 1.32
N VAL A 346 -5.02 6.86 1.58
CA VAL A 346 -5.36 5.66 2.39
C VAL A 346 -5.37 4.38 1.56
N GLU A 347 -5.69 4.45 0.26
CA GLU A 347 -5.84 3.27 -0.60
C GLU A 347 -4.51 2.55 -0.87
N MET A 348 -3.42 3.29 -1.00
CA MET A 348 -2.08 2.72 -1.13
C MET A 348 -1.38 2.55 0.22
N ARG A 349 -1.87 3.13 1.32
CA ARG A 349 -1.32 2.85 2.66
C ARG A 349 -1.47 1.38 3.09
N ASN A 350 -2.25 0.56 2.38
CA ASN A 350 -2.23 -0.90 2.56
C ASN A 350 -1.01 -1.59 1.95
N LEU A 351 -0.20 -0.92 1.13
CA LEU A 351 1.22 -1.22 0.97
C LEU A 351 1.92 -0.89 2.30
N ARG A 352 1.61 -1.61 3.38
CA ARG A 352 2.29 -1.34 4.66
C ARG A 352 3.66 -1.95 4.59
N HIS A 353 4.68 -1.15 4.94
CA HIS A 353 6.11 -1.42 5.10
C HIS A 353 6.66 -2.82 4.83
N GLU A 354 6.05 -3.89 5.33
CA GLU A 354 6.58 -5.25 5.27
C GLU A 354 6.66 -5.81 3.85
N ASP A 355 5.84 -5.30 2.92
CA ASP A 355 5.56 -6.01 1.67
C ASP A 355 6.61 -5.71 0.58
N LEU A 356 7.10 -4.47 0.55
CA LEU A 356 8.16 -4.00 -0.35
C LEU A 356 9.53 -3.85 0.35
N ARG A 357 9.59 -3.69 1.69
CA ARG A 357 10.87 -3.60 2.43
C ARG A 357 11.61 -4.92 2.52
N LEU A 358 10.98 -6.04 2.20
CA LEU A 358 11.70 -7.30 2.00
C LEU A 358 12.70 -7.17 0.84
N SER A 359 12.58 -6.18 -0.03
CA SER A 359 13.38 -6.07 -1.26
C SER A 359 14.25 -4.81 -1.32
N CYS A 360 13.90 -3.72 -0.61
CA CYS A 360 14.42 -2.38 -0.89
C CYS A 360 14.99 -1.59 0.31
N PRO A 361 16.03 -0.74 0.10
CA PRO A 361 16.75 -0.02 1.12
C PRO A 361 15.95 1.23 1.48
N LEU A 362 16.17 1.70 2.70
CA LEU A 362 15.44 2.82 3.26
C LEU A 362 16.30 4.07 3.27
N HIS A 363 15.64 5.23 3.32
CA HIS A 363 16.31 6.52 3.43
C HIS A 363 17.16 6.66 4.68
#